data_AF-A0A923D4L6-F1
#
_entry.id   AF-A0A923D4L6-F1
#
_cell.length_a   1.000
_cell.length_b   1.000
_cell.length_c   1.000
_cell.angle_alpha   90.00
_cell.angle_beta   90.00
_cell.angle_gamma   90.00
#
_symmetry.space_group_name_H-M   'P 1'
#
loop_
_entity.id
_entity.type
_entity.pdbx_description
1 polymer ?
#
loop_
_entity_poly.entity_id
_entity_poly.type
_entity_poly.pdbx_seq_one_letter_code
_entity_poly.pdbx_strand_id
1 'polypeptide(L)' 'MRTNVVVDDDLMESALRVSGLRTKKDAIEEGLKLLVQVKSQKEIRHFRGKLKWSGNLDAMRSDK' A
#
# COMPACT_ATOMS: atom_id res chain seq x y z
N MET A 1 -17.98 9.18 -10.59
CA MET A 1 -18.32 8.47 -11.84
C MET A 1 -18.99 7.16 -11.48
N ARG A 2 -20.08 6.77 -12.17
CA ARG A 2 -20.72 5.47 -11.96
C ARG A 2 -20.20 4.51 -13.02
N THR A 3 -19.67 3.37 -12.58
CA THR A 3 -19.05 2.37 -13.44
C THR A 3 -19.56 0.98 -13.04
N ASN A 4 -19.88 0.15 -14.03
CA ASN A 4 -20.20 -1.26 -13.80
C ASN A 4 -18.94 -2.09 -14.02
N VAL A 5 -18.54 -2.87 -13.02
CA VAL A 5 -17.34 -3.71 -13.04
C VAL A 5 -17.69 -5.10 -12.55
N VAL A 6 -17.08 -6.11 -13.16
CA VAL A 6 -17.16 -7.50 -12.69
C VAL A 6 -16.00 -7.73 -11.74
N VAL A 7 -16.31 -8.16 -10.51
CA VAL A 7 -15.33 -8.43 -9.46
C VAL A 7 -15.68 -9.77 -8.84
N ASP A 8 -14.64 -10.53 -8.49
CA ASP A 8 -14.78 -11.78 -7.75
C ASP A 8 -15.47 -11.56 -6.40
N ASP A 9 -16.49 -12.37 -6.09
CA ASP A 9 -17.32 -12.18 -4.89
C ASP A 9 -16.57 -12.55 -3.61
N ASP A 10 -15.72 -13.60 -3.63
CA ASP A 10 -14.92 -14.02 -2.48
C ASP A 10 -13.89 -12.95 -2.11
N LEU A 11 -13.30 -12.31 -3.12
CA LEU A 11 -12.41 -11.16 -2.95
C LEU A 11 -13.14 -9.98 -2.31
N MET A 12 -14.35 -9.66 -2.80
CA MET A 12 -15.13 -8.55 -2.27
C MET A 12 -15.56 -8.80 -0.82
N GLU A 13 -16.00 -10.02 -0.51
CA GLU A 13 -16.38 -10.40 0.84
C GLU A 13 -15.19 -10.33 1.80
N SER A 14 -14.02 -10.82 1.36
CA SER A 14 -12.79 -10.74 2.13
C SER A 14 -12.35 -9.30 2.35
N ALA A 15 -12.47 -8.45 1.33
CA ALA A 15 -12.18 -7.03 1.46
C ALA A 15 -13.10 -6.34 2.48
N LEU A 16 -14.41 -6.57 2.44
CA LEU A 16 -15.37 -6.01 3.39
C LEU A 16 -15.12 -6.50 4.82
N ARG A 17 -14.85 -7.79 4.99
CA ARG A 17 -14.56 -8.42 6.29
C ARG A 17 -13.28 -7.87 6.93
N VAL A 18 -12.20 -7.73 6.17
CA VAL A 18 -10.92 -7.24 6.69
C VAL A 18 -10.92 -5.73 6.90
N SER A 19 -11.58 -4.97 6.02
CA SER A 19 -11.66 -3.50 6.14
C SER A 19 -12.71 -3.01 7.14
N GLY A 20 -13.71 -3.83 7.48
CA GLY A 20 -14.85 -3.43 8.29
C GLY A 20 -15.83 -2.48 7.56
N LEU A 21 -15.68 -2.32 6.25
CA LEU A 21 -16.50 -1.43 5.45
C LEU A 21 -17.88 -2.03 5.16
N ARG A 22 -18.88 -1.16 5.06
CA ARG A 22 -20.28 -1.57 4.89
C ARG A 22 -20.70 -1.77 3.44
N THR A 23 -20.03 -1.11 2.50
CA THR A 23 -20.46 -1.09 1.10
C THR A 23 -19.35 -1.53 0.16
N LYS A 24 -19.73 -2.25 -0.91
CA LYS A 24 -18.81 -2.64 -1.99
C LYS A 24 -18.12 -1.41 -2.62
N LYS A 25 -18.82 -0.28 -2.71
CA LYS A 25 -18.28 0.98 -3.24
C LYS A 25 -17.11 1.47 -2.38
N ASP A 26 -17.30 1.54 -1.06
CA ASP A 26 -16.27 2.06 -0.16
C ASP A 26 -15.03 1.16 -0.18
N ALA A 27 -15.21 -0.16 -0.20
CA ALA A 27 -14.11 -1.11 -0.32
C ALA A 27 -13.33 -0.95 -1.63
N ILE A 28 -14.03 -0.73 -2.76
CA ILE A 28 -13.39 -0.45 -4.05
C ILE A 28 -12.61 0.87 -4.00
N GLU A 29 -13.20 1.92 -3.42
CA GLU A 29 -12.56 3.24 -3.35
C GLU A 29 -11.31 3.22 -2.46
N GLU A 30 -11.38 2.57 -1.30
CA GLU A 30 -10.24 2.33 -0.40
C GLU A 30 -9.15 1.51 -1.09
N GLY A 31 -9.51 0.43 -1.79
CA GLY A 31 -8.56 -0.39 -2.55
C GLY A 31 -7.83 0.40 -3.63
N LEU A 32 -8.53 1.28 -4.36
CA LEU A 32 -7.93 2.16 -5.35
C LEU A 32 -7.00 3.20 -4.73
N LYS A 33 -7.39 3.82 -3.61
CA LYS A 33 -6.53 4.76 -2.85
C LYS A 33 -5.24 4.07 -2.40
N LEU A 34 -5.36 2.88 -1.82
CA LEU A 34 -4.21 2.09 -1.37
C LEU A 34 -3.30 1.71 -2.54
N LEU A 35 -3.86 1.31 -3.69
CA LEU A 35 -3.08 0.99 -4.89
C LEU A 35 -2.25 2.20 -5.34
N VAL A 36 -2.85 3.39 -5.42
CA VAL A 36 -2.16 4.62 -5.79
C VAL A 36 -1.06 4.93 -4.77
N GLN A 37 -1.35 4.86 -3.48
CA GLN A 37 -0.39 5.12 -2.40
C GLN A 37 0.81 4.17 -2.44
N VAL A 38 0.58 2.86 -2.58
CA VAL A 38 1.65 1.86 -2.64
C VAL A 38 2.51 2.05 -3.89
N LYS A 39 1.89 2.43 -5.01
CA LYS A 39 2.62 2.68 -6.26
C LYS A 39 3.40 4.00 -6.20
N SER A 40 2.86 5.06 -5.61
CA SER A 40 3.58 6.34 -5.48
C SER A 40 4.79 6.22 -4.57
N GLN A 41 4.73 5.42 -3.50
CA GLN A 41 5.88 5.13 -2.65
C GLN A 41 7.03 4.45 -3.41
N LYS A 42 6.77 3.81 -4.56
CA LYS A 42 7.83 3.22 -5.38
C LYS A 42 8.83 4.25 -5.89
N GLU A 43 8.43 5.52 -6.01
CA GLU A 43 9.30 6.59 -6.46
C GLU A 43 10.49 6.81 -5.53
N ILE A 44 10.37 6.47 -4.24
CA ILE A 44 11.51 6.53 -3.32
C ILE A 44 12.68 5.65 -3.79
N ARG A 45 12.41 4.60 -4.57
CA ARG A 45 13.47 3.73 -5.11
C ARG A 45 14.35 4.45 -6.12
N HIS A 46 13.90 5.53 -6.76
CA HIS A 46 14.74 6.33 -7.64
C HIS A 46 15.92 6.99 -6.91
N PHE A 47 15.86 7.09 -5.58
CA PHE A 47 16.90 7.67 -4.73
C PHE A 47 17.89 6.64 -4.18
N ARG A 48 17.72 5.34 -4.47
CA ARG A 48 18.68 4.29 -4.07
C ARG A 48 20.08 4.61 -4.60
N GLY A 49 21.06 4.62 -3.70
CA GLY A 49 22.46 4.93 -4.03
C GLY A 49 22.74 6.40 -4.37
N LYS A 50 21.73 7.28 -4.39
CA LYS A 50 21.89 8.71 -4.71
C LYS A 50 21.95 9.59 -3.47
N LEU A 51 21.33 9.17 -2.37
CA LEU A 51 21.32 9.91 -1.12
C LEU A 51 22.58 9.60 -0.30
N LYS A 52 23.20 10.64 0.25
CA LYS A 52 24.28 10.47 1.23
C LYS A 52 23.66 10.00 2.54
N TRP A 53 24.06 8.81 2.99
CA TRP A 53 23.68 8.30 4.29
C TRP A 53 24.71 8.74 5.33
N SER A 54 24.23 9.23 6.48
CA SER A 54 25.07 9.61 7.62
C SER A 54 24.73 8.71 8.82
N GLY A 55 25.69 7.92 9.27
CA GLY A 55 25.58 7.04 10.43
C GLY A 55 26.78 6.09 10.52
N ASN A 56 26.85 5.27 11.56
CA ASN A 56 27.85 4.21 11.69
C ASN A 56 27.13 2.85 11.66
N LEU A 57 27.29 2.12 10.55
CA LEU A 57 26.64 0.81 10.34
C LEU A 57 27.13 -0.25 11.32
N ASP A 58 28.40 -0.20 11.71
CA ASP A 58 29.02 -1.18 12.59
C ASP A 58 28.53 -1.00 14.03
N ALA A 59 28.39 0.26 14.48
CA ALA A 59 27.80 0.57 15.77
C ALA A 59 26.35 0.07 15.88
N MET A 60 25.50 0.36 14.88
CA MET A 60 24.10 -0.08 14.86
C MET A 60 23.91 -1.60 14.86
N ARG A 61 24.93 -2.37 14.47
CA ARG A 61 24.91 -3.83 14.43
C ARG A 61 25.50 -4.49 15.67
N SER A 62 26.21 -3.72 16.48
CA SER A 62 26.94 -4.22 17.65
C SER A 62 26.14 -4.08 18.95
N ASP A 63 24.98 -3.40 18.91
CA ASP A 63 24.03 -3.33 20.02
C ASP A 63 23.33 -4.69 20.18
N LYS A 64 23.95 -5.59 20.95
CA LYS A 64 23.42 -6.91 21.32
C LYS A 64 23.46 -7.09 22.82
#